data_AF-A0A955M0Z6-F1
#
_entry.id   AF-A0A955M0Z6-F1
#
_cell.length_a   1.000
_cell.length_b   1.000
_cell.length_c   1.000
_cell.angle_alpha   90.00
_cell.angle_beta   90.00
_cell.angle_gamma   90.00
#
_symmetry.space_group_name_H-M   'P 1'
#
loop_
_entity.id
_entity.type
_entity.pdbx_description
1 polymer ?
#
loop_
_entity_poly.entity_id
_entity_poly.type
_entity_poly.pdbx_seq_one_letter_code
_entity_poly.pdbx_strand_id
1 'polypeptide(L)'
;MFTGIDRNETKRYLSPNDPDQSNPTVFTLGILDPHVRNAIEDCTSSFDIDPKNPNDKPKVNFSLGKRNHLIVKYGLKGMEGLIHPKTKEQVKFETKSGHFAGKLIEGVSDEILDMLPSNLKTELAEIIWNEDKFNEGDAKN
;
A
#
# COMPACT_ATOMS: atom_id res chain seq x y z
N MET A 1 8.11 16.85 -21.51
CA MET A 1 9.27 15.94 -21.43
C MET A 1 8.96 14.90 -20.37
N PHE A 2 9.01 13.61 -20.68
CA PHE A 2 8.79 12.58 -19.67
C PHE A 2 10.02 12.47 -18.77
N THR A 3 9.83 12.59 -17.46
CA THR A 3 10.88 12.32 -16.46
C THR A 3 10.64 10.94 -15.86
N GLY A 4 11.72 10.19 -15.59
CA GLY A 4 11.64 8.89 -14.91
C GLY A 4 11.10 9.02 -13.47
N ILE A 5 10.79 7.88 -12.86
CA ILE A 5 10.39 7.78 -11.45
C ILE A 5 11.61 7.28 -10.67
N ASP A 6 11.94 7.91 -9.54
CA ASP A 6 12.93 7.36 -8.61
C ASP A 6 12.25 6.31 -7.71
N ARG A 7 12.67 5.06 -7.87
CA ARG A 7 12.10 3.92 -7.12
C ARG A 7 12.42 3.97 -5.63
N ASN A 8 13.49 4.67 -5.24
CA ASN A 8 13.92 4.77 -3.85
C ASN A 8 13.32 6.00 -3.15
N GLU A 9 12.48 6.76 -3.84
CA GLU A 9 11.82 7.92 -3.27
C GLU A 9 10.84 7.49 -2.17
N THR A 10 10.96 8.13 -1.01
CA THR A 10 10.12 7.85 0.15
C THR A 10 9.62 9.14 0.79
N LYS A 11 8.40 9.10 1.32
CA LYS A 11 7.75 10.19 2.04
C LYS A 11 7.38 9.73 3.45
N ARG A 12 7.66 10.57 4.44
CA ARG A 12 7.17 10.37 5.80
C ARG A 12 5.71 10.79 5.87
N TYR A 13 4.89 9.95 6.48
CA TYR A 13 3.47 10.15 6.64
C TYR A 13 3.04 9.93 8.09
N LEU A 14 2.23 10.85 8.58
CA LEU A 14 1.62 10.82 9.90
C LEU A 14 0.11 10.75 9.68
N SER A 15 -0.54 9.73 10.24
CA SER A 15 -2.00 9.62 10.11
C SER A 15 -2.67 10.73 10.91
N PRO A 16 -3.55 11.55 10.31
CA PRO A 16 -4.37 12.52 11.05
C PRO A 16 -5.29 11.84 12.07
N ASN A 17 -5.58 10.56 11.85
CA ASN A 17 -6.48 9.74 12.66
C ASN A 17 -5.73 8.92 13.72
N ASP A 18 -4.43 9.19 13.94
CA ASP A 18 -3.68 8.51 15.00
C ASP A 18 -4.28 8.89 16.38
N PRO A 19 -4.72 7.90 17.18
CA PRO A 19 -5.29 8.15 18.50
C PRO A 19 -4.28 8.75 19.50
N ASP A 20 -2.97 8.56 19.31
CA ASP A 20 -1.93 9.19 20.13
C ASP A 20 -1.20 10.30 19.35
N GLN A 21 -1.80 11.49 19.35
CA GLN A 21 -1.18 12.67 18.73
C GLN A 21 0.08 13.15 19.44
N SER A 22 0.37 12.66 20.65
CA SER A 22 1.58 13.04 21.40
C SER A 22 2.79 12.23 20.95
N ASN A 23 2.58 10.97 20.54
CA ASN A 23 3.60 10.09 19.96
C ASN A 23 3.03 9.35 18.74
N PRO A 24 2.81 10.05 17.63
CA PRO A 24 2.14 9.47 16.48
C PRO A 24 3.02 8.41 15.82
N THR A 25 2.35 7.43 15.23
CA THR A 25 3.01 6.43 14.37
C THR A 25 3.46 7.11 13.08
N VAL A 26 4.76 7.01 12.80
CA VAL A 26 5.36 7.55 11.58
C VAL A 26 5.48 6.42 10.57
N PHE A 27 4.87 6.59 9.40
CA PHE A 27 4.99 5.67 8.27
C PHE A 27 5.96 6.24 7.24
N THR A 28 6.87 5.41 6.72
CA THR A 28 7.70 5.76 5.57
C THR A 28 7.12 5.08 4.34
N LEU A 29 6.49 5.85 3.46
CA LEU A 29 5.81 5.39 2.27
C LEU A 29 6.76 5.50 1.07
N GLY A 30 6.85 4.47 0.25
CA GLY A 30 7.62 4.46 -0.99
C GLY A 30 6.73 4.36 -2.22
N ILE A 31 7.32 4.57 -3.39
CA ILE A 31 6.62 4.44 -4.66
C ILE A 31 6.50 2.96 -5.04
N LEU A 32 5.32 2.57 -5.53
CA LEU A 32 5.14 1.24 -6.10
C LEU A 32 5.88 1.12 -7.44
N ASP A 33 6.69 0.08 -7.56
CA ASP A 33 7.24 -0.31 -8.86
C ASP A 33 6.08 -0.50 -9.87
N PRO A 34 6.15 0.08 -11.09
CA PRO A 34 5.06 -0.03 -12.06
C PRO A 34 4.63 -1.48 -12.35
N HIS A 35 5.56 -2.43 -12.32
CA HIS A 35 5.26 -3.83 -12.50
C HIS A 35 4.47 -4.42 -11.32
N VAL A 36 4.77 -3.96 -10.10
CA VAL A 36 4.00 -4.33 -8.90
C VAL A 36 2.61 -3.72 -8.95
N ARG A 37 2.52 -2.45 -9.33
CA ARG A 37 1.25 -1.74 -9.48
C ARG A 37 0.32 -2.47 -10.44
N ASN A 38 0.79 -2.77 -11.65
CA ASN A 38 0.01 -3.50 -12.65
C ASN A 38 -0.41 -4.89 -12.13
N ALA A 39 0.52 -5.62 -11.50
CA ALA A 39 0.19 -6.94 -10.94
C ALA A 39 -0.86 -6.89 -9.82
N ILE A 40 -0.88 -5.81 -9.03
CA ILE A 40 -1.96 -5.57 -8.06
C ILE A 40 -3.29 -5.37 -8.78
N GLU A 41 -3.35 -4.53 -9.82
CA GLU A 41 -4.58 -4.33 -10.61
C GLU A 41 -5.09 -5.63 -11.22
N ASP A 42 -4.19 -6.39 -11.86
CA ASP A 42 -4.52 -7.66 -12.51
C ASP A 42 -5.07 -8.68 -11.51
N CYS A 43 -4.49 -8.78 -10.31
CA CYS A 43 -4.91 -9.78 -9.32
C CYS A 43 -6.05 -9.33 -8.41
N THR A 44 -6.53 -8.09 -8.56
CA THR A 44 -7.62 -7.50 -7.75
C THR A 44 -8.84 -7.12 -8.60
N SER A 45 -8.74 -7.20 -9.91
CA SER A 45 -9.85 -7.06 -10.85
C SER A 45 -10.27 -8.41 -11.42
N SER A 46 -11.54 -8.55 -11.77
CA SER A 46 -12.05 -9.71 -12.51
C SER A 46 -13.17 -9.28 -13.44
N PHE A 47 -13.25 -9.92 -14.59
CA PHE A 47 -14.22 -9.65 -15.65
C PHE A 47 -15.06 -10.90 -15.89
N ASP A 48 -16.35 -10.82 -15.58
CA ASP A 48 -17.31 -11.84 -15.91
C ASP A 48 -18.05 -11.43 -17.18
N ILE A 49 -17.84 -12.20 -18.25
CA ILE A 49 -18.55 -12.07 -19.52
C ILE A 49 -19.38 -13.33 -19.70
N ASP A 50 -20.69 -13.20 -19.89
CA ASP A 50 -21.53 -14.35 -20.22
C ASP A 50 -21.31 -14.75 -21.69
N PRO A 51 -20.67 -15.90 -21.99
CA PRO A 51 -20.42 -16.33 -23.36
C PRO A 51 -21.71 -16.70 -24.11
N LYS A 52 -22.83 -16.90 -23.41
CA LYS A 52 -24.12 -17.28 -24.00
C LYS A 52 -25.00 -16.08 -24.34
N ASN A 53 -24.65 -14.89 -23.84
CA ASN A 53 -25.37 -13.66 -24.13
C ASN A 53 -24.38 -12.57 -24.57
N PRO A 54 -24.07 -12.47 -25.88
CA PRO A 54 -23.09 -11.50 -26.41
C PRO A 54 -23.47 -10.04 -26.18
N ASN A 55 -24.74 -9.77 -25.84
CA ASN A 55 -25.25 -8.44 -25.53
C ASN A 55 -25.26 -8.13 -24.02
N ASP A 56 -24.88 -9.09 -23.16
CA ASP A 56 -24.79 -8.83 -21.74
C ASP A 56 -23.61 -7.91 -21.43
N LYS A 57 -23.81 -6.99 -20.49
CA LYS A 57 -22.75 -6.07 -20.11
C LYS A 57 -21.73 -6.82 -19.27
N PRO A 58 -20.42 -6.69 -19.56
CA PRO A 58 -19.38 -7.29 -18.72
C PRO A 58 -19.54 -6.79 -17.28
N LYS A 59 -19.54 -7.73 -16.32
CA LYS A 59 -19.50 -7.40 -14.90
C LYS A 59 -18.04 -7.29 -14.49
N VAL A 60 -17.69 -6.15 -13.90
CA VAL A 60 -16.35 -5.91 -13.38
C VAL A 60 -16.42 -5.93 -11.86
N ASN A 61 -15.66 -6.82 -11.24
CA ASN A 61 -15.56 -6.92 -9.79
C ASN A 61 -14.17 -6.49 -9.33
N PHE A 62 -14.12 -5.59 -8.34
CA PHE A 62 -12.87 -5.11 -7.74
C PHE A 62 -12.78 -5.51 -6.26
N SER A 63 -11.72 -6.22 -5.90
CA SER A 63 -11.42 -6.57 -4.51
C SER A 63 -10.62 -5.46 -3.83
N LEU A 64 -11.31 -4.41 -3.39
CA LEU A 64 -10.68 -3.23 -2.77
C LEU A 64 -9.88 -3.57 -1.51
N GLY A 65 -10.38 -4.48 -0.67
CA GLY A 65 -9.65 -4.92 0.54
C GLY A 65 -8.32 -5.60 0.20
N LYS A 66 -8.32 -6.50 -0.80
CA LYS A 66 -7.10 -7.17 -1.28
C LYS A 66 -6.14 -6.18 -1.93
N ARG A 67 -6.67 -5.24 -2.73
CA ARG A 67 -5.89 -4.16 -3.36
C ARG A 67 -5.18 -3.32 -2.31
N ASN A 68 -5.90 -2.79 -1.33
CA ASN A 68 -5.32 -1.95 -0.28
C ASN A 68 -4.29 -2.72 0.54
N HIS A 69 -4.57 -3.98 0.86
CA HIS A 69 -3.61 -4.84 1.55
C HIS A 69 -2.29 -5.00 0.76
N LEU A 70 -2.35 -5.26 -0.55
CA LEU A 70 -1.15 -5.43 -1.38
C LEU A 70 -0.40 -4.10 -1.61
N ILE A 71 -1.13 -3.00 -1.76
CA ILE A 71 -0.53 -1.66 -1.90
C ILE A 71 0.30 -1.34 -0.66
N VAL A 72 -0.27 -1.51 0.54
CA VAL A 72 0.46 -1.26 1.79
C VAL A 72 1.62 -2.24 1.94
N LYS A 73 1.43 -3.52 1.61
CA LYS A 73 2.49 -4.54 1.69
C LYS A 73 3.75 -4.15 0.92
N TYR A 74 3.60 -3.64 -0.31
CA TYR A 74 4.76 -3.34 -1.16
C TYR A 74 5.18 -1.86 -1.14
N GLY A 75 4.28 -0.96 -0.74
CA GLY A 75 4.52 0.47 -0.67
C GLY A 75 5.04 0.97 0.67
N LEU A 76 4.75 0.29 1.78
CA LEU A 76 5.28 0.69 3.09
C LEU A 76 6.76 0.26 3.22
N LYS A 77 7.65 1.23 3.47
CA LYS A 77 9.11 1.04 3.55
C LYS A 77 9.68 1.19 4.95
N GLY A 78 8.90 1.72 5.89
CA GLY A 78 9.32 1.87 7.28
C GLY A 78 8.15 2.25 8.17
N MET A 79 8.29 1.99 9.46
CA MET A 79 7.30 2.31 10.48
C MET A 79 7.99 2.51 11.82
N GLU A 80 7.63 3.58 12.52
CA GLU A 80 8.14 3.91 13.85
C GLU A 80 6.97 4.31 14.76
N GLY A 81 7.04 3.97 16.05
CA GLY A 81 6.04 4.38 17.03
C GLY A 81 4.79 3.49 17.13
N LEU A 82 4.62 2.48 16.28
CA LEU A 82 3.49 1.54 16.42
C LEU A 82 3.67 0.69 17.69
N ILE A 83 2.70 0.76 18.60
CA ILE A 83 2.69 -0.01 19.85
C ILE A 83 1.85 -1.27 19.68
N HIS A 84 2.42 -2.42 20.04
CA HIS A 84 1.70 -3.69 20.00
C HIS A 84 0.61 -3.72 21.10
N PRO A 85 -0.65 -4.08 20.78
CA PRO A 85 -1.77 -3.97 21.72
C PRO A 85 -1.66 -4.89 22.95
N LYS A 86 -1.03 -6.06 22.80
CA LYS A 86 -0.81 -7.02 23.91
C LYS A 86 0.46 -6.79 24.71
N THR A 87 1.62 -6.66 24.06
CA THR A 87 2.93 -6.56 24.74
C THR A 87 3.25 -5.13 25.18
N LYS A 88 2.57 -4.11 24.64
CA LYS A 88 2.86 -2.68 24.84
C LYS A 88 4.28 -2.27 24.42
N GLU A 89 4.96 -3.12 23.65
CA GLU A 89 6.27 -2.83 23.09
C GLU A 89 6.13 -2.22 21.69
N GLN A 90 7.16 -1.50 21.25
CA GLN A 90 7.22 -1.00 19.89
C GLN A 90 7.38 -2.16 18.91
N VAL A 91 6.51 -2.20 17.90
CA VAL A 91 6.59 -3.17 16.82
C VAL A 91 7.80 -2.82 15.96
N LYS A 92 8.75 -3.76 15.84
CA LYS A 92 9.87 -3.61 14.92
C LYS A 92 9.37 -3.74 13.50
N PHE A 93 9.79 -2.81 12.64
CA PHE A 93 9.51 -2.90 11.22
C PHE A 93 10.34 -4.02 10.59
N GLU A 94 9.66 -4.96 9.94
CA GLU A 94 10.29 -6.11 9.29
C GLU A 94 9.71 -6.31 7.89
N THR A 95 10.60 -6.52 6.93
CA THR A 95 10.26 -6.90 5.56
C THR A 95 10.61 -8.36 5.32
N LYS A 96 9.79 -9.03 4.52
CA LYS A 96 10.03 -10.39 4.03
C LYS A 96 10.13 -10.32 2.51
N SER A 97 11.20 -10.91 1.97
CA SER A 97 11.33 -11.13 0.53
C SER A 97 10.38 -12.24 0.10
N GLY A 98 9.56 -11.98 -0.91
CA GLY A 98 8.63 -12.94 -1.48
C GLY A 98 8.62 -12.87 -3.01
N HIS A 99 8.16 -13.94 -3.66
CA HIS A 99 7.90 -13.90 -5.09
C HIS A 99 6.52 -13.29 -5.33
N PHE A 100 6.48 -12.18 -6.05
CA PHE A 100 5.24 -11.53 -6.48
C PHE A 100 5.41 -11.04 -7.91
N ALA A 101 4.40 -11.29 -8.75
CA ALA A 101 4.44 -10.92 -10.16
C ALA A 101 5.70 -11.43 -10.90
N GLY A 102 6.17 -12.65 -10.58
CA GLY A 102 7.36 -13.22 -11.21
C GLY A 102 8.70 -12.57 -10.83
N LYS A 103 8.72 -11.68 -9.83
CA LYS A 103 9.94 -11.06 -9.29
C LYS A 103 10.09 -11.33 -7.80
N LEU A 104 11.32 -11.30 -7.31
CA LEU A 104 11.59 -11.25 -5.88
C LEU A 104 11.40 -9.79 -5.41
N ILE A 105 10.50 -9.59 -4.46
CA ILE A 105 10.09 -8.27 -3.98
C ILE A 105 10.04 -8.31 -2.47
N GLU A 106 10.58 -7.27 -1.85
CA GLU A 106 10.43 -7.04 -0.42
C GLU A 106 9.08 -6.41 -0.14
N GLY A 107 8.34 -7.02 0.78
CA GLY A 107 7.11 -6.46 1.32
C GLY A 107 7.11 -6.54 2.83
N VAL A 108 6.26 -5.74 3.46
CA VAL A 108 6.01 -5.78 4.89
C VAL A 108 5.52 -7.17 5.30
N SER A 109 5.95 -7.63 6.47
CA SER A 109 5.51 -8.91 7.01
C SER A 109 3.99 -8.94 7.22
N ASP A 110 3.38 -10.10 6.98
CA ASP A 110 1.93 -10.26 7.15
C ASP A 110 1.49 -10.01 8.60
N GLU A 111 2.35 -10.31 9.57
CA GLU A 111 2.11 -10.02 11.00
C GLU A 111 1.93 -8.52 11.26
N ILE A 112 2.79 -7.66 10.67
CA ILE A 112 2.65 -6.21 10.77
C ILE A 112 1.40 -5.74 10.03
N LEU A 113 1.16 -6.26 8.83
CA LEU A 113 -0.04 -5.92 8.09
C LEU A 113 -1.31 -6.26 8.87
N ASP A 114 -1.39 -7.41 9.51
CA ASP A 114 -2.56 -7.83 10.28
C ASP A 114 -2.79 -6.98 11.54
N MET A 115 -1.74 -6.36 12.09
CA MET A 115 -1.86 -5.37 13.17
C MET A 115 -2.48 -4.05 12.72
N LEU A 116 -2.35 -3.68 11.44
CA LEU A 116 -2.91 -2.42 10.93
C LEU A 116 -4.44 -2.56 10.70
N PRO A 117 -5.26 -1.67 11.28
CA PRO A 117 -6.70 -1.70 11.09
C PRO A 117 -7.07 -1.32 9.64
N SER A 118 -8.24 -1.78 9.18
CA SER A 118 -8.65 -1.65 7.78
C SER A 118 -8.79 -0.22 7.27
N ASN A 119 -9.20 0.71 8.15
CA ASN A 119 -9.27 2.14 7.85
C ASN A 119 -7.87 2.70 7.57
N LEU A 120 -6.89 2.40 8.43
CA LEU A 120 -5.51 2.83 8.24
C LEU A 120 -4.89 2.22 6.98
N LYS A 121 -5.15 0.94 6.70
CA LYS A 121 -4.73 0.31 5.44
C LYS A 121 -5.28 1.03 4.21
N THR A 122 -6.53 1.49 4.29
CA THR A 122 -7.19 2.20 3.19
C THR A 122 -6.56 3.57 2.98
N GLU A 123 -6.37 4.33 4.06
CA GLU A 123 -5.70 5.64 4.06
C GLU A 123 -4.28 5.55 3.47
N LEU A 124 -3.45 4.64 3.99
CA LEU A 124 -2.09 4.42 3.49
C LEU A 124 -2.09 3.98 2.02
N ALA A 125 -3.02 3.10 1.63
CA ALA A 125 -3.12 2.64 0.27
C ALA A 125 -3.49 3.76 -0.71
N GLU A 126 -4.41 4.65 -0.34
CA GLU A 126 -4.80 5.78 -1.19
C GLU A 126 -3.63 6.72 -1.44
N ILE A 127 -2.83 7.00 -0.41
CA ILE A 127 -1.64 7.86 -0.53
C ILE A 127 -0.60 7.20 -1.42
N ILE A 128 -0.23 5.95 -1.12
CA ILE A 128 0.74 5.20 -1.94
C ILE A 128 0.28 5.08 -3.40
N TRP A 129 -1.03 4.91 -3.62
CA TRP A 129 -1.57 4.71 -4.96
C TRP A 129 -1.61 5.98 -5.81
N ASN A 130 -1.89 7.12 -5.20
CA ASN A 130 -2.04 8.38 -5.93
C ASN A 130 -0.70 9.09 -6.19
N GLU A 131 0.38 8.61 -5.59
CA GLU A 131 1.71 9.21 -5.68
C GLU A 131 2.52 8.56 -6.79
N ASP A 132 2.55 9.20 -7.96
CA ASP A 132 3.40 8.76 -9.09
C ASP A 132 4.86 9.28 -8.96
N LYS A 133 5.07 10.36 -8.19
CA LYS A 133 6.38 10.98 -7.84
C LYS A 133 6.23 11.78 -6.54
N PHE A 134 7.08 11.58 -5.55
CA PHE A 134 7.07 12.39 -4.33
C PHE A 134 7.91 13.66 -4.49
N ASN A 135 7.62 14.53 -5.47
CA ASN A 135 8.36 15.78 -5.57
C ASN A 135 7.58 17.06 -5.95
N GLU A 136 7.91 18.08 -5.16
CA GLU A 136 7.73 19.56 -5.24
C GLU A 136 6.48 20.27 -4.71
N GLY A 137 5.48 19.58 -4.12
CA GLY A 137 4.31 20.25 -3.51
C GLY A 137 4.29 20.32 -1.98
N ASP A 138 4.74 19.28 -1.29
CA ASP A 138 4.44 19.08 0.14
C ASP A 138 5.51 19.61 1.11
N ALA A 139 6.25 20.65 0.69
CA ALA A 139 7.14 21.41 1.56
C ALA A 139 6.52 22.71 2.10
N LYS A 140 5.20 22.91 1.93
CA LYS A 140 4.49 24.08 2.47
C LYS A 140 3.10 23.71 2.99
N ASN A 141 3.02 23.35 4.27
CA ASN A 141 2.16 23.98 5.29
C ASN A 141 2.37 23.33 6.64
#